data_AF-A0A497SLD3-F1
#
_entry.id   AF-A0A497SLD3-F1
#
_cell.length_a   1.000
_cell.length_b   1.000
_cell.length_c   1.000
_cell.angle_alpha   90.00
_cell.angle_beta   90.00
_cell.angle_gamma   90.00
#
_symmetry.space_group_name_H-M   'P 1'
#
loop_
_entity.id
_entity.type
_entity.pdbx_description
1 polymer ?
#
loop_
_entity_poly.entity_id
_entity_poly.type
_entity_poly.pdbx_seq_one_letter_code
_entity_poly.pdbx_strand_id
1 'polypeptide(L)'
;MNEKIAKLKKEMEAQNLKISELVSSIEARNLAKLEKKQKEFELQMEKIIAGATQLVSSVSRQLKGYIHNCKPDKKQIIKIEDFLDNPEVLLKKSDFFEGVIENVKKELDKIEPDEKKKKKFLSIEKTLKDSVKEIQRKHKEISNKIIENIAAIKKLKLKLTTKEFKKNLENLTEKKRQLEEEKKNIKTEGEGDAGDLLNELEKILSSISNKEIRINKK
;
A
#
# COMPACT_ATOMS: atom_id res chain seq x y z
N MET A 1 -8.55 44.14 6.44
CA MET A 1 -9.24 42.88 6.06
C MET A 1 -8.86 42.38 4.66
N ASN A 2 -8.92 43.23 3.63
CA ASN A 2 -8.52 42.88 2.25
C ASN A 2 -7.08 42.37 2.14
N GLU A 3 -6.13 43.00 2.84
CA GLU A 3 -4.73 42.56 2.85
C GLU A 3 -4.53 41.19 3.50
N LYS A 4 -5.28 40.86 4.57
CA LYS A 4 -5.25 39.54 5.22
C LYS A 4 -5.79 38.44 4.29
N ILE A 5 -6.91 38.70 3.61
CA ILE A 5 -7.49 37.77 2.63
C ILE A 5 -6.53 37.56 1.44
N ALA A 6 -5.92 38.64 0.94
CA ALA A 6 -4.95 38.56 -0.15
C ALA A 6 -3.70 37.74 0.24
N LYS A 7 -3.23 37.87 1.48
CA LYS A 7 -2.08 37.11 2.01
C LYS A 7 -2.40 35.62 2.14
N LEU A 8 -3.58 35.28 2.69
CA LEU A 8 -4.05 33.89 2.76
C LEU A 8 -4.23 33.26 1.37
N LYS A 9 -4.75 34.03 0.41
CA LYS A 9 -4.91 33.55 -0.97
C LYS A 9 -3.55 33.21 -1.61
N LYS A 10 -2.53 34.06 -1.42
CA LYS A 10 -1.16 33.77 -1.87
C LYS A 10 -0.55 32.54 -1.20
N GLU A 11 -0.78 32.36 0.10
CA GLU A 11 -0.31 31.17 0.83
C GLU A 11 -1.01 29.88 0.37
N MET A 12 -2.31 29.94 0.09
CA MET A 12 -3.07 28.84 -0.51
C MET A 12 -2.56 28.48 -1.92
N GLU A 13 -2.33 29.47 -2.78
CA GLU A 13 -1.77 29.27 -4.12
C GLU A 13 -0.37 28.63 -4.04
N ALA A 14 0.49 29.11 -3.14
CA ALA A 14 1.83 28.55 -2.93
C ALA A 14 1.79 27.09 -2.43
N GLN A 15 0.85 26.74 -1.53
CA GLN A 15 0.69 25.36 -1.09
C GLN A 15 0.05 24.46 -2.17
N ASN A 16 -0.92 24.96 -2.93
CA ASN A 16 -1.50 24.23 -4.06
C ASN A 16 -0.45 23.93 -5.13
N LEU A 17 0.45 24.89 -5.41
CA LEU A 17 1.56 24.69 -6.34
C LEU A 17 2.47 23.56 -5.84
N LYS A 18 2.86 23.58 -4.55
CA LYS A 18 3.66 22.51 -3.93
C LYS A 18 2.98 21.14 -3.98
N ILE A 19 1.65 21.08 -3.81
CA ILE A 19 0.89 19.82 -3.95
C ILE A 19 0.90 19.34 -5.40
N SER A 20 0.70 20.23 -6.37
CA SER A 20 0.74 19.89 -7.80
C SER A 20 2.14 19.42 -8.24
N GLU A 21 3.18 20.09 -7.74
CA GLU A 21 4.58 19.69 -7.92
C GLU A 21 4.86 18.31 -7.31
N LEU A 22 4.35 18.02 -6.11
CA LEU A 22 4.45 16.70 -5.46
C LEU A 22 3.70 15.60 -6.23
N VAL A 23 2.53 15.89 -6.78
CA VAL A 23 1.74 14.93 -7.60
C VAL A 23 2.42 14.65 -8.94
N SER A 24 3.09 15.65 -9.51
CA SER A 24 3.85 15.54 -10.76
C SER A 24 5.30 15.13 -10.56
N SER A 25 5.71 14.91 -9.30
CA SER A 25 7.12 14.83 -8.94
C SER A 25 7.78 13.54 -9.40
N ILE A 26 9.12 13.58 -9.45
CA ILE A 26 9.95 12.40 -9.69
C ILE A 26 9.62 11.31 -8.66
N GLU A 27 9.31 11.67 -7.42
CA GLU A 27 8.90 10.76 -6.34
C GLU A 27 7.58 10.05 -6.64
N ALA A 28 6.56 10.73 -7.18
CA ALA A 28 5.30 10.11 -7.57
C ALA A 28 5.49 9.11 -8.72
N ARG A 29 6.31 9.45 -9.72
CA ARG A 29 6.68 8.53 -10.82
C ARG A 29 7.49 7.34 -10.32
N ASN A 30 8.40 7.56 -9.37
CA ASN A 30 9.19 6.50 -8.77
C ASN A 30 8.32 5.57 -7.91
N LEU A 31 7.34 6.11 -7.19
CA LEU A 31 6.37 5.31 -6.45
C LEU A 31 5.60 4.38 -7.40
N ALA A 32 5.05 4.90 -8.50
CA ALA A 32 4.35 4.10 -9.49
C ALA A 32 5.23 2.99 -10.10
N LYS A 33 6.52 3.27 -10.36
CA LYS A 33 7.48 2.26 -10.81
C LYS A 33 7.72 1.16 -9.79
N LEU A 34 7.86 1.51 -8.51
CA LEU A 34 8.07 0.52 -7.44
C LEU A 34 6.80 -0.31 -7.21
N GLU A 35 5.62 0.29 -7.29
CA GLU A 35 4.35 -0.43 -7.20
C GLU A 35 4.16 -1.39 -8.39
N LYS A 36 4.59 -1.01 -9.60
CA LYS A 36 4.62 -1.94 -10.74
C LYS A 36 5.59 -3.10 -10.50
N LYS A 37 6.82 -2.81 -10.03
CA LYS A 37 7.81 -3.85 -9.67
C LYS A 37 7.30 -4.79 -8.57
N GLN A 38 6.51 -4.27 -7.63
CA GLN A 38 5.90 -5.07 -6.58
C GLN A 38 5.02 -6.18 -7.17
N LYS A 39 4.15 -5.83 -8.11
CA LYS A 39 3.29 -6.79 -8.83
C LYS A 39 4.11 -7.81 -9.62
N GLU A 40 5.20 -7.37 -10.24
CA GLU A 40 6.11 -8.28 -10.98
C GLU A 40 6.80 -9.28 -10.05
N PHE A 41 7.16 -8.89 -8.83
CA PHE A 41 7.71 -9.79 -7.83
C PHE A 41 6.67 -10.75 -7.26
N GLU A 42 5.45 -10.28 -7.01
CA GLU A 42 4.33 -11.12 -6.59
C GLU A 42 4.03 -12.22 -7.62
N LEU A 43 3.98 -11.87 -8.91
CA LEU A 43 3.80 -12.85 -9.99
C LEU A 43 4.97 -13.85 -10.06
N GLN A 44 6.21 -13.40 -9.82
CA GLN A 44 7.36 -14.31 -9.74
C GLN A 44 7.23 -15.27 -8.55
N MET A 45 6.72 -14.80 -7.42
CA MET A 45 6.47 -15.63 -6.24
C MET A 45 5.41 -16.70 -6.52
N GLU A 46 4.31 -16.34 -7.17
CA GLU A 46 3.27 -17.29 -7.59
C GLU A 46 3.84 -18.38 -8.50
N LYS A 47 4.72 -18.02 -9.45
CA LYS A 47 5.39 -18.99 -10.32
C LYS A 47 6.31 -19.93 -9.55
N ILE A 48 7.00 -19.43 -8.52
CA ILE A 48 7.86 -20.23 -7.65
C ILE A 48 7.01 -21.23 -6.85
N ILE A 49 5.90 -20.78 -6.28
CA ILE A 49 4.93 -21.63 -5.57
C ILE A 49 4.37 -22.71 -6.49
N ALA A 50 3.95 -22.33 -7.70
CA ALA A 50 3.48 -23.29 -8.70
C ALA A 50 4.55 -24.33 -9.05
N GLY A 51 5.82 -23.93 -9.15
CA GLY A 51 6.94 -24.83 -9.33
C GLY A 51 7.09 -25.84 -8.18
N ALA A 52 6.98 -25.38 -6.93
CA ALA A 52 7.03 -26.27 -5.76
C ALA A 52 5.88 -27.28 -5.79
N THR A 53 4.66 -26.84 -6.10
CA THR A 53 3.47 -27.70 -6.27
C THR A 53 3.68 -28.76 -7.35
N GLN A 54 4.24 -28.37 -8.50
CA GLN A 54 4.54 -29.31 -9.57
C GLN A 54 5.57 -30.36 -9.16
N LEU A 55 6.64 -29.96 -8.46
CA LEU A 55 7.65 -30.90 -7.97
C LEU A 55 7.05 -31.94 -7.02
N VAL A 56 6.30 -31.51 -5.99
CA VAL A 56 5.63 -32.46 -5.09
C VAL A 56 4.66 -33.35 -5.85
N SER A 57 3.84 -32.78 -6.73
CA SER A 57 2.85 -33.55 -7.51
C SER A 57 3.52 -34.65 -8.34
N SER A 58 4.69 -34.37 -8.91
CA SER A 58 5.44 -35.31 -9.76
C SER A 58 5.91 -36.58 -9.04
N VAL A 59 6.05 -36.51 -7.71
CA VAL A 59 6.49 -37.64 -6.85
C VAL A 59 5.45 -38.07 -5.82
N SER A 60 4.28 -37.42 -5.81
CA SER A 60 3.23 -37.63 -4.81
C SER A 60 2.82 -39.10 -4.65
N ARG A 61 2.74 -39.83 -5.76
CA ARG A 61 2.44 -41.26 -5.78
C ARG A 61 3.51 -42.07 -5.04
N GLN A 62 4.79 -41.82 -5.33
CA GLN A 62 5.90 -42.52 -4.70
C GLN A 62 6.01 -42.16 -3.21
N LEU A 63 5.73 -40.91 -2.84
CA LEU A 63 5.66 -40.50 -1.43
C LEU A 63 4.55 -41.25 -0.67
N LYS A 64 3.34 -41.32 -1.24
CA LYS A 64 2.22 -42.07 -0.64
C LYS A 64 2.51 -43.57 -0.55
N GLY A 65 3.12 -44.14 -1.59
CA GLY A 65 3.52 -45.54 -1.58
C GLY A 65 4.62 -45.83 -0.56
N TYR A 66 5.56 -44.91 -0.33
CA TYR A 66 6.54 -45.03 0.75
C TYR A 66 5.87 -45.03 2.13
N ILE A 67 4.92 -44.13 2.38
CA ILE A 67 4.14 -44.12 3.64
C ILE A 67 3.45 -45.48 3.84
N HIS A 68 2.76 -45.99 2.82
CA HIS A 68 1.94 -47.20 2.93
C HIS A 68 2.78 -48.48 3.05
N ASN A 69 3.75 -48.67 2.17
CA ASN A 69 4.49 -49.93 2.02
C ASN A 69 5.72 -50.02 2.94
N CYS A 70 6.32 -48.88 3.27
CA CYS A 70 7.57 -48.84 4.05
C CYS A 70 7.35 -48.42 5.51
N LYS A 71 6.15 -47.91 5.85
CA LYS A 71 5.73 -47.56 7.21
C LYS A 71 6.80 -46.78 8.01
N PRO A 72 7.26 -45.62 7.51
CA PRO A 72 8.21 -44.79 8.24
C PRO A 72 7.64 -44.32 9.57
N ASP A 73 8.48 -43.76 10.45
CA ASP A 73 8.02 -43.31 11.75
C ASP A 73 6.96 -42.19 11.65
N LYS A 74 6.13 -42.07 12.70
CA LYS A 74 5.00 -41.12 12.73
C LYS A 74 5.40 -39.67 12.46
N LYS A 75 6.60 -39.23 12.89
CA LYS A 75 7.05 -37.85 12.64
C LYS A 75 7.41 -37.65 11.17
N GLN A 76 7.96 -38.66 10.51
CA GLN A 76 8.20 -38.61 9.07
C GLN A 76 6.88 -38.57 8.30
N ILE A 77 5.91 -39.43 8.64
CA ILE A 77 4.60 -39.46 7.98
C ILE A 77 3.96 -38.07 7.98
N ILE A 78 3.84 -37.45 9.15
CA ILE A 78 3.23 -36.11 9.30
C ILE A 78 3.93 -35.08 8.40
N LYS A 79 5.26 -35.11 8.31
CA LYS A 79 5.99 -34.15 7.48
C LYS A 79 5.86 -34.44 5.99
N ILE A 80 5.72 -35.71 5.59
CA ILE A 80 5.48 -36.08 4.19
C ILE A 80 4.06 -35.67 3.78
N GLU A 81 3.06 -35.89 4.64
CA GLU A 81 1.69 -35.41 4.45
C GLU A 81 1.66 -33.87 4.36
N ASP A 82 2.41 -33.17 5.21
CA ASP A 82 2.56 -31.71 5.14
C ASP A 82 3.09 -31.24 3.78
N PHE A 83 4.02 -31.97 3.15
CA PHE A 83 4.45 -31.64 1.78
C PHE A 83 3.38 -31.89 0.74
N LEU A 84 2.63 -33.00 0.86
CA LEU A 84 1.59 -33.38 -0.09
C LEU A 84 0.43 -32.39 -0.07
N ASP A 85 0.05 -31.91 1.11
CA ASP A 85 -1.05 -30.97 1.30
C ASP A 85 -0.59 -29.52 1.12
N ASN A 86 0.64 -29.20 1.53
CA ASN A 86 1.22 -27.86 1.48
C ASN A 86 2.60 -27.86 0.79
N PRO A 87 2.68 -27.96 -0.55
CA PRO A 87 3.95 -28.00 -1.28
C PRO A 87 4.87 -26.81 -1.03
N GLU A 88 4.31 -25.66 -0.64
CA GLU A 88 5.07 -24.45 -0.25
C GLU A 88 6.01 -24.68 0.94
N VAL A 89 5.79 -25.72 1.74
CA VAL A 89 6.70 -26.09 2.83
C VAL A 89 8.09 -26.46 2.31
N LEU A 90 8.21 -26.88 1.04
CA LEU A 90 9.50 -27.05 0.35
C LEU A 90 10.36 -25.79 0.40
N LEU A 91 9.75 -24.60 0.39
CA LEU A 91 10.44 -23.31 0.41
C LEU A 91 11.20 -23.09 1.73
N LYS A 92 10.84 -23.84 2.80
CA LYS A 92 11.43 -23.73 4.14
C LYS A 92 12.15 -25.00 4.61
N LYS A 93 11.83 -26.18 4.06
CA LYS A 93 12.31 -27.49 4.57
C LYS A 93 12.83 -28.42 3.45
N SER A 94 13.70 -27.92 2.55
CA SER A 94 14.31 -28.73 1.46
C SER A 94 14.98 -30.00 1.93
N ASP A 95 15.79 -29.89 2.98
CA ASP A 95 16.71 -30.96 3.36
C ASP A 95 15.95 -32.22 3.79
N PHE A 96 14.79 -32.00 4.43
CA PHE A 96 13.89 -33.09 4.78
C PHE A 96 13.28 -33.73 3.53
N PHE A 97 12.86 -32.94 2.54
CA PHE A 97 12.34 -33.48 1.28
C PHE A 97 13.40 -34.26 0.50
N GLU A 98 14.62 -33.77 0.40
CA GLU A 98 15.74 -34.48 -0.24
C GLU A 98 16.00 -35.83 0.43
N GLY A 99 16.00 -35.87 1.76
CA GLY A 99 16.14 -37.11 2.52
C GLY A 99 14.99 -38.09 2.29
N VAL A 100 13.75 -37.61 2.20
CA VAL A 100 12.59 -38.44 1.87
C VAL A 100 12.71 -39.02 0.46
N ILE A 101 13.12 -38.24 -0.53
CA ILE A 101 13.31 -38.71 -1.92
C ILE A 101 14.40 -39.80 -1.98
N GLU A 102 15.48 -39.66 -1.21
CA GLU A 102 16.51 -40.70 -1.12
C GLU A 102 15.97 -41.99 -0.50
N ASN A 103 15.13 -41.90 0.54
CA ASN A 103 14.52 -43.07 1.16
C ASN A 103 13.54 -43.77 0.20
N VAL A 104 12.71 -42.98 -0.50
CA VAL A 104 11.80 -43.48 -1.55
C VAL A 104 12.59 -44.23 -2.63
N LYS A 105 13.75 -43.69 -3.05
CA LYS A 105 14.61 -44.34 -4.03
C LYS A 105 15.13 -45.70 -3.56
N LYS A 106 15.61 -45.78 -2.31
CA LYS A 106 16.13 -47.04 -1.73
C LYS A 106 15.05 -48.11 -1.64
N GLU A 107 13.81 -47.70 -1.41
CA GLU A 107 12.66 -48.59 -1.24
C GLU A 107 11.79 -48.71 -2.51
N LEU A 108 12.26 -48.22 -3.65
CA LEU A 108 11.46 -48.04 -4.85
C LEU A 108 10.85 -49.36 -5.36
N ASP A 109 11.58 -50.47 -5.22
CA ASP A 109 11.10 -51.80 -5.59
C ASP A 109 9.89 -52.27 -4.76
N LYS A 110 9.78 -51.82 -3.50
CA LYS A 110 8.63 -52.10 -2.62
C LYS A 110 7.47 -51.14 -2.88
N ILE A 111 7.73 -49.98 -3.49
CA ILE A 111 6.77 -48.88 -3.65
C ILE A 111 6.08 -48.93 -5.01
N GLU A 112 6.82 -49.19 -6.08
CA GLU A 112 6.34 -49.11 -7.45
C GLU A 112 6.68 -50.40 -8.20
N PRO A 113 5.73 -51.33 -8.41
CA PRO A 113 6.00 -52.56 -9.16
C PRO A 113 6.20 -52.32 -10.66
N ASP A 114 5.72 -51.19 -11.20
CA ASP A 114 5.83 -50.86 -12.63
C ASP A 114 7.23 -50.32 -12.99
N GLU A 115 7.98 -51.15 -13.73
CA GLU A 115 9.35 -50.85 -14.17
C GLU A 115 9.48 -49.55 -14.99
N LYS A 116 8.47 -49.18 -15.80
CA LYS A 116 8.49 -47.91 -16.56
C LYS A 116 8.41 -46.73 -15.61
N LYS A 117 7.57 -46.82 -14.57
CA LYS A 117 7.41 -45.77 -13.57
C LYS A 117 8.64 -45.66 -12.66
N LYS A 118 9.29 -46.78 -12.30
CA LYS A 118 10.58 -46.76 -11.59
C LYS A 118 11.64 -46.00 -12.36
N LYS A 119 11.84 -46.34 -13.63
CA LYS A 119 12.81 -45.66 -14.52
C LYS A 119 12.51 -44.17 -14.65
N LYS A 120 11.23 -43.80 -14.78
CA LYS A 120 10.82 -42.40 -14.79
C LYS A 120 11.22 -41.69 -13.48
N PHE A 121 10.92 -42.25 -12.32
CA PHE A 121 11.32 -41.66 -11.03
C PHE A 121 12.84 -41.49 -10.92
N LEU A 122 13.62 -42.52 -11.25
CA LEU A 122 15.08 -42.47 -11.20
C LEU A 122 15.66 -41.43 -12.16
N SER A 123 15.05 -41.25 -13.34
CA SER A 123 15.49 -40.22 -14.30
C SER A 123 15.24 -38.79 -13.82
N ILE A 124 14.21 -38.56 -13.00
CA ILE A 124 13.85 -37.22 -12.52
C ILE A 124 14.42 -36.92 -11.12
N GLU A 125 14.91 -37.91 -10.38
CA GLU A 125 15.40 -37.76 -9.00
C GLU A 125 16.48 -36.67 -8.86
N LYS A 126 17.51 -36.71 -9.72
CA LYS A 126 18.57 -35.70 -9.71
C LYS A 126 18.01 -34.32 -10.03
N THR A 127 17.17 -34.25 -11.07
CA THR A 127 16.50 -33.02 -11.48
C THR A 127 15.59 -32.46 -10.38
N LEU A 128 14.93 -33.31 -9.60
CA LEU A 128 14.08 -32.91 -8.46
C LEU A 128 14.91 -32.22 -7.38
N LYS A 129 16.02 -32.83 -6.95
CA LYS A 129 16.91 -32.25 -5.94
C LYS A 129 17.47 -30.90 -6.38
N ASP A 130 17.96 -30.82 -7.62
CA ASP A 130 18.48 -29.57 -8.18
C ASP A 130 17.37 -28.51 -8.30
N SER A 131 16.16 -28.92 -8.69
CA SER A 131 15.00 -28.02 -8.82
C SER A 131 14.53 -27.49 -7.47
N VAL A 132 14.53 -28.30 -6.41
CA VAL A 132 14.17 -27.85 -5.06
C VAL A 132 15.12 -26.76 -4.57
N LYS A 133 16.43 -26.97 -4.73
CA LYS A 133 17.46 -25.97 -4.37
C LYS A 133 17.29 -24.68 -5.15
N GLU A 134 17.05 -24.79 -6.46
CA GLU A 134 16.87 -23.63 -7.33
C GLU A 134 15.59 -22.84 -6.99
N ILE A 135 14.49 -23.53 -6.71
CA ILE A 135 13.23 -22.90 -6.28
C ILE A 135 13.41 -22.17 -4.95
N GLN A 136 14.09 -22.77 -3.98
CA GLN A 136 14.39 -22.10 -2.72
C GLN A 136 15.30 -20.89 -2.87
N ARG A 137 16.35 -21.01 -3.69
CA ARG A 137 17.26 -19.89 -3.97
C ARG A 137 16.50 -18.72 -4.57
N LYS A 138 15.67 -18.98 -5.59
CA LYS A 138 14.79 -17.99 -6.22
C LYS A 138 13.78 -17.42 -5.22
N HIS A 139 13.15 -18.24 -4.40
CA HIS A 139 12.21 -17.80 -3.37
C HIS A 139 12.87 -16.80 -2.41
N LYS A 140 14.07 -17.11 -1.91
CA LYS A 140 14.82 -16.23 -1.02
C LYS A 140 15.18 -14.91 -1.71
N GLU A 141 15.65 -14.98 -2.94
CA GLU A 141 16.02 -13.79 -3.73
C GLU A 141 14.81 -12.86 -3.96
N ILE A 142 13.68 -13.41 -4.41
CA ILE A 142 12.45 -12.64 -4.66
C ILE A 142 11.86 -12.12 -3.35
N SER A 143 11.86 -12.92 -2.27
CA SER A 143 11.40 -12.47 -0.96
C SER A 143 12.16 -11.25 -0.46
N ASN A 144 13.49 -11.25 -0.59
CA ASN A 144 14.32 -10.11 -0.21
C ASN A 144 13.98 -8.87 -1.05
N LYS A 145 13.85 -9.04 -2.38
CA LYS A 145 13.45 -7.94 -3.29
C LYS A 145 12.08 -7.37 -2.94
N ILE A 146 11.12 -8.21 -2.56
CA ILE A 146 9.79 -7.78 -2.09
C ILE A 146 9.92 -6.93 -0.82
N ILE A 147 10.69 -7.40 0.18
CA ILE A 147 10.89 -6.69 1.44
C ILE A 147 11.50 -5.30 1.20
N GLU A 148 12.57 -5.23 0.41
CA GLU A 148 13.23 -3.99 0.04
C GLU A 148 12.29 -3.03 -0.70
N ASN A 149 11.53 -3.56 -1.66
CA ASN A 149 10.61 -2.76 -2.47
C ASN A 149 9.43 -2.22 -1.64
N ILE A 150 8.86 -3.03 -0.73
CA ILE A 150 7.83 -2.59 0.23
C ILE A 150 8.37 -1.48 1.13
N ALA A 151 9.60 -1.60 1.63
CA ALA A 151 10.22 -0.56 2.46
C ALA A 151 10.40 0.74 1.66
N ALA A 152 10.85 0.66 0.41
CA ALA A 152 10.98 1.82 -0.47
C ALA A 152 9.63 2.49 -0.78
N ILE A 153 8.59 1.70 -1.07
CA ILE A 153 7.22 2.18 -1.27
C ILE A 153 6.72 2.90 -0.02
N LYS A 154 6.85 2.30 1.17
CA LYS A 154 6.44 2.91 2.44
C LYS A 154 7.12 4.26 2.67
N LYS A 155 8.44 4.33 2.45
CA LYS A 155 9.23 5.56 2.59
C LYS A 155 8.78 6.66 1.62
N LEU A 156 8.53 6.33 0.36
CA LEU A 156 8.04 7.29 -0.64
C LEU A 156 6.60 7.72 -0.38
N LYS A 157 5.73 6.79 0.01
CA LYS A 157 4.37 7.12 0.44
C LYS A 157 4.39 8.09 1.60
N LEU A 158 5.24 7.90 2.61
CA LEU A 158 5.38 8.84 3.73
C LEU A 158 5.80 10.24 3.25
N LYS A 159 6.78 10.33 2.34
CA LYS A 159 7.21 11.60 1.75
C LYS A 159 6.08 12.32 0.99
N LEU A 160 5.28 11.55 0.24
CA LEU A 160 4.17 12.07 -0.58
C LEU A 160 2.91 12.35 0.25
N THR A 161 2.67 11.60 1.33
CA THR A 161 1.62 11.87 2.32
C THR A 161 2.11 12.86 3.34
N THR A 162 2.38 14.08 2.89
CA THR A 162 2.41 15.25 3.76
C THR A 162 0.98 15.57 4.18
N LYS A 163 0.42 14.75 5.08
CA LYS A 163 -0.81 15.03 5.85
C LYS A 163 -0.77 16.45 6.42
N GLU A 164 0.43 16.93 6.73
CA GLU A 164 0.71 18.28 7.22
C GLU A 164 0.42 19.37 6.18
N PHE A 165 0.81 19.20 4.90
CA PHE A 165 0.47 20.18 3.86
C PHE A 165 -1.02 20.18 3.54
N LYS A 166 -1.68 19.02 3.46
CA LYS A 166 -3.14 18.96 3.27
C LYS A 166 -3.91 19.61 4.42
N LYS A 167 -3.55 19.27 5.67
CA LYS A 167 -4.18 19.86 6.87
C LYS A 167 -3.95 21.37 6.96
N ASN A 168 -2.75 21.84 6.59
CA ASN A 168 -2.46 23.27 6.55
C ASN A 168 -3.29 23.99 5.48
N LEU A 169 -3.50 23.37 4.32
CA LEU A 169 -4.32 23.94 3.25
C LEU A 169 -5.80 24.01 3.64
N GLU A 170 -6.34 22.96 4.27
CA GLU A 170 -7.70 22.95 4.83
C GLU A 170 -7.88 24.05 5.88
N ASN A 171 -6.95 24.17 6.82
CA ASN A 171 -6.99 25.22 7.86
C ASN A 171 -6.92 26.65 7.27
N LEU A 172 -6.07 26.86 6.25
CA LEU A 172 -5.95 28.17 5.58
C LEU A 172 -7.22 28.49 4.78
N THR A 173 -7.83 27.49 4.16
CA THR A 173 -9.10 27.63 3.41
C THR A 173 -10.23 28.04 4.34
N GLU A 174 -10.35 27.39 5.50
CA GLU A 174 -11.39 27.69 6.48
C GLU A 174 -11.19 29.09 7.10
N LYS A 175 -9.96 29.47 7.46
CA LYS A 175 -9.66 30.84 7.93
C LYS A 175 -10.01 31.90 6.90
N LYS A 176 -9.77 31.64 5.61
CA LYS A 176 -10.15 32.56 4.53
C LYS A 176 -11.68 32.71 4.45
N ARG A 177 -12.42 31.60 4.54
CA ARG A 177 -13.90 31.60 4.53
C ARG A 177 -14.47 32.44 5.68
N GLN A 178 -13.97 32.24 6.90
CA GLN A 178 -14.40 33.00 8.08
C GLN A 178 -14.15 34.51 7.90
N LEU A 179 -12.97 34.90 7.40
CA LEU A 179 -12.68 36.31 7.12
C LEU A 179 -13.52 36.90 5.98
N GLU A 180 -13.92 36.10 4.99
CA GLU A 180 -14.85 36.55 3.94
C GLU A 180 -16.27 36.75 4.48
N GLU A 181 -16.73 35.89 5.40
CA GLU A 181 -18.00 36.03 6.12
C GLU A 181 -18.01 37.24 7.05
N GLU A 182 -16.99 37.40 7.91
CA GLU A 182 -16.86 38.57 8.77
C GLU A 182 -16.83 39.87 7.94
N LYS A 183 -16.16 39.87 6.78
CA LYS A 183 -16.12 41.04 5.89
C LYS A 183 -17.50 41.36 5.33
N LYS A 184 -18.29 40.34 5.01
CA LYS A 184 -19.66 40.50 4.53
C LYS A 184 -20.56 41.08 5.64
N ASN A 185 -20.40 40.58 6.86
CA ASN A 185 -21.15 41.05 8.03
C ASN A 185 -20.81 42.51 8.39
N ILE A 186 -19.54 42.90 8.37
CA ILE A 186 -19.11 44.29 8.59
C ILE A 186 -19.66 45.22 7.49
N LYS A 187 -19.76 44.76 6.24
CA LYS A 187 -20.40 45.54 5.17
C LYS A 187 -21.90 45.74 5.43
N THR A 188 -22.60 44.70 5.88
CA THR A 188 -24.04 44.79 6.17
C THR A 188 -24.34 45.59 7.44
N GLU A 189 -23.46 45.58 8.44
CA GLU A 189 -23.59 46.40 9.66
C GLU A 189 -23.18 47.85 9.41
N GLY A 190 -22.17 48.11 8.57
CA GLY A 190 -21.71 49.45 8.23
C GLY A 190 -22.63 50.24 7.29
N GLU A 191 -23.46 49.56 6.50
CA GLU A 191 -24.48 50.21 5.65
C GLU A 191 -25.79 50.52 6.42
N GLY A 192 -26.00 49.90 7.59
CA GLY A 192 -27.25 50.02 8.36
C GLY A 192 -27.34 51.21 9.31
N ASP A 193 -26.23 51.83 9.73
CA ASP A 193 -26.26 52.71 10.91
C ASP A 193 -25.91 54.18 10.62
N ALA A 194 -25.20 54.49 9.54
CA ALA A 194 -24.82 55.88 9.25
C ALA A 194 -26.02 56.75 8.85
N GLY A 195 -26.97 56.19 8.10
CA GLY A 195 -28.16 56.91 7.66
C GLY A 195 -29.14 57.20 8.79
N ASP A 196 -29.32 56.22 9.69
CA ASP A 196 -30.24 56.29 10.82
C ASP A 196 -29.68 57.11 11.97
N LEU A 197 -28.38 57.00 12.27
CA LEU A 197 -27.70 57.90 13.22
C LEU A 197 -27.73 59.36 12.74
N LEU A 198 -27.55 59.62 11.44
CA LEU A 198 -27.67 60.97 10.90
C LEU A 198 -29.10 61.49 10.99
N ASN A 199 -30.11 60.65 10.77
CA ASN A 199 -31.52 61.02 10.94
C ASN A 199 -31.87 61.28 12.41
N GLU A 200 -31.34 60.51 13.36
CA GLU A 200 -31.52 60.76 14.79
C GLU A 200 -30.81 62.05 15.23
N LEU A 201 -29.59 62.30 14.75
CA LEU A 201 -28.87 63.54 14.97
C LEU A 201 -29.63 64.76 14.42
N GLU A 202 -30.20 64.66 13.20
CA GLU A 202 -31.06 65.69 12.63
C GLU A 202 -32.28 65.97 13.52
N LYS A 203 -32.95 64.92 14.02
CA LYS A 203 -34.10 65.06 14.93
C LYS A 203 -33.72 65.71 16.26
N ILE A 204 -32.61 65.30 16.87
CA ILE A 204 -32.13 65.84 18.14
C ILE A 204 -31.74 67.32 17.97
N LEU A 205 -30.95 67.65 16.95
CA LEU A 205 -30.51 69.02 16.68
C LEU A 205 -31.69 69.94 16.31
N SER A 206 -32.66 69.43 15.56
CA SER A 206 -33.87 70.20 15.22
C SER A 206 -34.73 70.47 16.46
N SER A 207 -34.85 69.48 17.35
CA SER A 207 -35.61 69.61 18.60
C SER A 207 -34.96 70.58 19.59
N ILE A 208 -33.63 70.61 19.68
CA ILE A 208 -32.90 71.54 20.56
C ILE A 208 -32.96 72.97 20.03
N SER A 209 -32.90 73.16 18.71
CA SER A 209 -32.83 74.49 18.09
C SER A 209 -34.19 75.11 17.76
N ASN A 210 -35.29 74.34 17.88
CA ASN A 210 -36.63 74.70 17.39
C ASN A 210 -36.65 75.14 15.92
N LYS A 211 -35.71 74.63 15.11
CA LYS A 211 -35.58 74.88 13.67
C LYS A 211 -35.26 73.57 12.97
N GLU A 212 -35.79 73.37 11.77
CA GLU A 212 -35.49 72.17 10.99
C GLU A 212 -34.03 72.20 10.51
N ILE A 213 -33.24 71.22 10.94
CA ILE A 213 -31.84 71.04 10.55
C ILE A 213 -31.72 69.75 9.74
N ARG A 214 -31.14 69.86 8.53
CA ARG A 214 -30.79 68.72 7.68
C ARG A 214 -29.28 68.66 7.49
N ILE A 215 -28.68 67.51 7.77
CA ILE A 215 -27.25 67.26 7.60
C ILE A 215 -27.05 66.75 6.18
N ASN A 216 -26.25 67.48 5.40
CA ASN A 216 -26.07 67.20 3.98
C ASN A 216 -25.28 65.88 3.79
N LYS A 217 -25.98 64.81 3.39
CA LYS A 217 -25.40 63.48 3.14
C LYS A 217 -24.65 63.52 1.81
N LYS A 218 -23.31 63.47 1.85
CA LYS A 218 -22.46 63.27 0.67
C LYS A 218 -22.02 61.83 0.57
#